data_AF-A0AAW9QM89-F1
#
_entry.id   AF-A0AAW9QM89-F1
#
_cell.length_a   1.000
_cell.length_b   1.000
_cell.length_c   1.000
_cell.angle_alpha   90.00
_cell.angle_beta   90.00
_cell.angle_gamma   90.00
#
_symmetry.space_group_name_H-M   'P 1'
#
loop_
_entity.id
_entity.type
_entity.pdbx_description
1 polymer ?
#
loop_
_entity_poly.entity_id
_entity_poly.type
_entity_poly.pdbx_seq_one_letter_code
_entity_poly.pdbx_strand_id
1 'polypeptide(L)'
;MADHAAHLQMVRGLARSGRPAIVIAASGMCSGGRIVNYLKAMLGDPRHDVLFCGYQAAGTAGRAIQQHGPRGGWVDLDGQRIDIRAQVHTLAGYSAHADQQDLLHFVGRMRSAPRQVRLVHGDEGAKQALAACIRQRHPGIEVVVP
;
A
#
# COMPACT_ATOMS: atom_id res chain seq x y z
N MET A 1 -12.88 24.66 5.85
CA MET A 1 -13.08 23.24 5.51
C MET A 1 -13.61 23.18 4.08
N ALA A 2 -12.92 22.53 3.14
CA ALA A 2 -13.40 22.46 1.76
C ALA A 2 -14.67 21.60 1.69
N ASP A 3 -15.74 22.18 1.15
CA ASP A 3 -17.06 21.57 0.98
C ASP A 3 -17.00 20.24 0.21
N HIS A 4 -17.76 19.25 0.68
CA HIS A 4 -17.84 17.92 0.07
C HIS A 4 -18.48 17.98 -1.33
N ALA A 5 -19.47 18.85 -1.54
CA ALA A 5 -20.11 18.99 -2.85
C ALA A 5 -19.12 19.54 -3.89
N ALA A 6 -18.32 20.55 -3.52
CA ALA A 6 -17.23 21.05 -4.36
C ALA A 6 -16.20 19.95 -4.71
N HIS A 7 -15.85 19.08 -3.75
CA HIS A 7 -14.98 17.93 -4.01
C HIS A 7 -15.60 16.96 -5.05
N LEU A 8 -16.88 16.59 -4.90
CA LEU A 8 -17.56 15.72 -5.86
C LEU A 8 -17.71 16.36 -7.24
N GLN A 9 -17.87 17.68 -7.31
CA GLN A 9 -17.87 18.41 -8.59
C GLN A 9 -16.49 18.34 -9.27
N MET A 10 -15.41 18.52 -8.52
CA MET A 10 -14.04 18.36 -9.03
C MET A 10 -13.80 16.94 -9.56
N VAL A 11 -14.16 15.90 -8.78
CA VAL A 11 -14.00 14.48 -9.19
C VAL A 11 -14.74 14.23 -10.51
N ARG A 12 -16.00 14.66 -10.62
CA ARG A 12 -16.81 14.50 -11.84
C ARG A 12 -16.22 15.28 -13.01
N GLY A 13 -15.70 16.48 -12.77
CA GLY A 13 -15.02 17.28 -13.79
C GLY A 13 -13.80 16.58 -14.36
N LEU A 14 -12.94 16.03 -13.49
CA LEU A 14 -11.74 15.30 -13.90
C LEU A 14 -12.09 14.05 -14.71
N ALA A 15 -13.02 13.22 -14.23
CA ALA A 15 -13.43 11.99 -14.92
C ALA A 15 -14.02 12.24 -16.32
N ARG A 16 -14.74 13.36 -16.51
CA ARG A 16 -15.40 13.69 -17.78
C ARG A 16 -14.52 14.47 -18.76
N SER A 17 -13.66 15.34 -18.25
CA SER A 17 -12.96 16.33 -19.10
C SER A 17 -11.88 15.74 -20.00
N GLY A 18 -11.33 14.58 -19.65
CA GLY A 18 -10.19 13.98 -20.37
C GLY A 18 -8.91 14.83 -20.31
N ARG A 19 -8.88 15.89 -19.50
CA ARG A 19 -7.70 16.74 -19.33
C ARG A 19 -6.67 16.01 -18.47
N PRO A 20 -5.38 15.95 -18.87
CA PRO A 20 -4.34 15.35 -18.05
C PRO A 20 -4.25 16.05 -16.69
N ALA A 21 -4.26 15.25 -15.62
CA ALA A 21 -4.14 15.72 -14.24
C ALA A 21 -3.50 14.65 -13.36
N ILE A 22 -2.81 15.10 -12.31
CA ILE A 22 -2.31 14.23 -11.24
C ILE A 22 -3.11 14.55 -9.98
N VAL A 23 -3.69 13.52 -9.37
CA VAL A 23 -4.42 13.63 -8.11
C VAL A 23 -3.67 12.86 -7.03
N ILE A 24 -3.34 13.54 -5.94
CA ILE A 24 -2.81 12.93 -4.72
C ILE A 24 -3.87 13.10 -3.64
N ALA A 25 -4.39 12.00 -3.12
CA ALA A 25 -5.43 12.02 -2.10
C ALA A 25 -5.27 10.89 -1.08
N ALA A 26 -5.59 11.19 0.18
CA ALA A 26 -5.64 10.23 1.26
C ALA A 26 -6.97 9.42 1.25
N SER A 27 -7.01 8.20 1.80
CA SER A 27 -5.91 7.50 2.51
C SER A 27 -5.04 6.62 1.60
N GLY A 28 -3.78 6.41 1.98
CA GLY A 28 -2.79 5.70 1.15
C GLY A 28 -3.03 4.20 0.93
N MET A 29 -3.95 3.58 1.69
CA MET A 29 -4.40 2.20 1.50
C MET A 29 -5.82 2.08 0.95
N CYS A 30 -6.42 3.23 0.60
CA CYS A 30 -7.75 3.32 0.02
C CYS A 30 -8.88 2.77 0.92
N SER A 31 -8.66 2.64 2.23
CA SER A 31 -9.68 2.19 3.19
C SER A 31 -10.74 3.23 3.51
N GLY A 32 -10.66 4.43 2.91
CA GLY A 32 -11.60 5.53 3.16
C GLY A 32 -11.05 6.88 2.70
N GLY A 33 -11.81 7.93 2.96
CA GLY A 33 -11.44 9.30 2.59
C GLY A 33 -11.70 9.62 1.11
N ARG A 34 -11.13 10.74 0.65
CA ARG A 34 -11.43 11.30 -0.67
C ARG A 34 -10.94 10.42 -1.82
N ILE A 35 -9.90 9.63 -1.61
CA ILE A 35 -9.37 8.71 -2.63
C ILE A 35 -10.45 7.75 -3.15
N VAL A 36 -11.39 7.32 -2.29
CA VAL A 36 -12.46 6.40 -2.67
C VAL A 36 -13.37 7.03 -3.73
N ASN A 37 -13.66 8.33 -3.65
CA ASN A 37 -14.47 9.01 -4.66
C ASN A 37 -13.79 9.06 -6.03
N TYR A 38 -12.47 9.26 -6.06
CA TYR A 38 -11.70 9.21 -7.31
C TYR A 38 -11.69 7.79 -7.88
N LEU A 39 -11.40 6.79 -7.05
CA LEU A 39 -11.39 5.38 -7.47
C LEU A 39 -12.74 4.94 -8.02
N LYS A 40 -13.84 5.29 -7.35
CA LYS A 40 -15.20 5.01 -7.83
C LYS A 40 -15.49 5.64 -9.19
N ALA A 41 -14.99 6.85 -9.42
CA ALA A 41 -15.21 7.58 -10.66
C ALA A 41 -14.30 7.12 -11.82
N MET A 42 -13.12 6.55 -11.52
CA MET A 42 -12.04 6.39 -12.49
C MET A 42 -11.60 4.93 -12.72
N LEU A 43 -11.79 4.01 -11.77
CA LEU A 43 -11.30 2.62 -11.91
C LEU A 43 -11.89 1.89 -13.12
N GLY A 44 -13.14 2.19 -13.47
CA GLY A 44 -13.85 1.54 -14.59
C GLY A 44 -13.45 2.04 -15.97
N ASP A 45 -12.50 2.98 -16.09
CA ASP A 45 -12.10 3.58 -17.36
C ASP A 45 -10.60 3.33 -17.63
N PRO A 46 -10.23 2.71 -18.76
CA PRO A 46 -8.84 2.37 -19.07
C PRO A 46 -7.95 3.58 -19.41
N ARG A 47 -8.52 4.78 -19.51
CA ARG A 47 -7.76 6.03 -19.71
C ARG A 47 -7.02 6.49 -18.45
N HIS A 48 -7.28 5.86 -17.30
CA HIS A 48 -6.72 6.26 -16.02
C HIS A 48 -5.67 5.28 -15.52
N ASP A 49 -4.74 5.79 -14.72
CA ASP A 49 -3.70 5.05 -14.04
C ASP A 49 -3.84 5.22 -12.52
N VAL A 50 -3.68 4.13 -11.78
CA VAL A 50 -3.57 4.11 -10.32
C VAL A 50 -2.16 3.71 -9.94
N LEU A 51 -1.48 4.57 -9.18
CA LEU A 51 -0.09 4.38 -8.79
C LEU A 51 0.01 4.22 -7.27
N PHE A 52 0.41 3.03 -6.82
CA PHE A 52 0.67 2.76 -5.40
C PHE A 52 2.16 2.98 -5.09
N CYS A 53 2.45 3.91 -4.17
CA CYS A 53 3.82 4.24 -3.76
C CYS A 53 4.20 3.66 -2.39
N GLY A 54 3.38 2.77 -1.82
CA GLY A 54 3.58 2.25 -0.47
C GLY A 54 2.89 0.91 -0.24
N TYR A 55 3.16 0.32 0.92
CA TYR A 55 2.61 -0.98 1.30
C TYR A 55 1.08 -0.95 1.38
N GLN A 56 0.45 -2.01 0.87
CA GLN A 56 -1.00 -2.20 0.88
C GLN A 56 -1.33 -3.41 1.75
N ALA A 57 -1.89 -3.17 2.93
CA ALA A 57 -2.18 -4.23 3.89
C ALA A 57 -3.27 -5.18 3.42
N ALA A 58 -3.19 -6.45 3.81
CA ALA A 58 -4.24 -7.43 3.58
C ALA A 58 -5.60 -6.91 4.10
N GLY A 59 -6.66 -7.14 3.32
CA GLY A 59 -8.02 -6.66 3.65
C GLY A 59 -8.30 -5.21 3.28
N THR A 60 -7.32 -4.44 2.80
CA THR A 60 -7.57 -3.07 2.30
C THR A 60 -8.03 -3.06 0.85
N ALA A 61 -8.80 -2.04 0.47
CA ALA A 61 -9.21 -1.86 -0.93
C ALA A 61 -8.01 -1.66 -1.86
N GLY A 62 -6.96 -0.96 -1.39
CA GLY A 62 -5.74 -0.78 -2.18
C GLY A 62 -5.04 -2.11 -2.48
N ARG A 63 -4.99 -3.04 -1.52
CA ARG A 63 -4.49 -4.41 -1.75
C ARG A 63 -5.33 -5.18 -2.77
N ALA A 64 -6.65 -5.08 -2.70
CA ALA A 64 -7.54 -5.72 -3.66
C ALA A 64 -7.32 -5.17 -5.08
N ILE A 65 -7.22 -3.84 -5.24
CA ILE A 65 -6.95 -3.19 -6.52
C ILE A 65 -5.60 -3.65 -7.08
N GLN A 66 -4.56 -3.67 -6.25
CA GLN A 66 -3.22 -4.10 -6.64
C GLN A 66 -3.19 -5.57 -7.11
N GLN A 67 -3.96 -6.45 -6.48
CA GLN A 67 -4.00 -7.88 -6.83
C GLN A 67 -4.89 -8.18 -8.04
N HIS A 68 -6.06 -7.54 -8.13
CA HIS A 68 -7.06 -7.84 -9.13
C HIS A 68 -6.92 -7.01 -10.40
N GLY A 69 -6.41 -5.77 -10.29
CA GLY A 69 -6.30 -4.82 -11.41
C GLY A 69 -5.51 -5.36 -12.60
N PRO A 70 -4.28 -5.89 -12.42
CA PRO A 70 -3.49 -6.46 -13.51
C PRO A 70 -4.14 -7.65 -14.24
N ARG A 71 -5.21 -8.21 -13.66
CA ARG A 71 -5.95 -9.37 -14.21
C ARG A 71 -7.34 -8.99 -14.72
N GLY A 72 -7.66 -7.69 -14.76
CA GLY A 72 -9.00 -7.20 -15.14
C GLY A 72 -10.10 -7.60 -14.16
N GLY A 73 -9.78 -7.71 -12.88
CA GLY A 73 -10.73 -8.07 -11.83
C GLY A 73 -11.56 -6.87 -11.32
N TRP A 74 -12.03 -6.96 -10.08
CA TRP A 74 -12.90 -5.97 -9.47
C TRP A 74 -12.53 -5.70 -8.00
N VAL A 75 -13.04 -4.60 -7.47
CA VAL A 75 -12.95 -4.24 -6.04
C VAL A 75 -14.31 -3.80 -5.52
N ASP A 76 -14.59 -4.05 -4.23
CA ASP A 76 -15.72 -3.46 -3.52
C ASP A 76 -15.29 -2.13 -2.88
N LEU A 77 -16.03 -1.05 -3.16
CA LEU A 77 -15.83 0.26 -2.55
C LEU A 77 -17.18 0.76 -1.98
N ASP A 78 -17.30 0.79 -0.66
CA ASP A 78 -18.52 1.08 0.10
C ASP A 78 -19.75 0.26 -0.39
N GLY A 79 -19.59 -1.06 -0.56
CA GLY A 79 -20.67 -1.96 -0.99
C GLY A 79 -20.98 -1.89 -2.48
N GLN A 80 -20.22 -1.13 -3.25
CA GLN A 80 -20.32 -1.08 -4.71
C GLN A 80 -19.18 -1.87 -5.33
N ARG A 81 -19.53 -2.91 -6.09
CA ARG A 81 -18.58 -3.62 -6.96
C ARG A 81 -18.22 -2.76 -8.17
N ILE A 82 -16.92 -2.59 -8.40
CA ILE A 82 -16.36 -1.80 -9.50
C ILE A 82 -15.31 -2.62 -10.23
N ASP A 83 -15.48 -2.77 -11.54
CA ASP A 83 -14.49 -3.41 -12.42
C ASP A 83 -13.26 -2.51 -12.56
N ILE A 84 -12.07 -3.10 -12.46
CA ILE A 84 -10.80 -2.40 -12.58
C ILE A 84 -10.35 -2.51 -14.03
N ARG A 85 -10.60 -1.44 -14.79
CA ARG A 85 -10.14 -1.28 -16.19
C ARG A 85 -8.98 -0.30 -16.30
N ALA A 86 -8.84 0.60 -15.33
CA ALA A 86 -7.69 1.47 -15.16
C ALA A 86 -6.40 0.64 -15.00
N GLN A 87 -5.29 1.18 -15.46
CA GLN A 87 -3.99 0.56 -15.28
C GLN A 87 -3.52 0.69 -13.84
N VAL A 88 -2.97 -0.38 -13.28
CA VAL A 88 -2.53 -0.42 -11.88
C VAL A 88 -1.03 -0.65 -11.81
N HIS A 89 -0.35 0.30 -11.16
CA HIS A 89 1.10 0.34 -11.05
C HIS A 89 1.53 0.35 -9.58
N THR A 90 2.68 -0.23 -9.29
CA THR A 90 3.30 -0.20 -7.96
C THR A 90 4.73 0.27 -8.08
N LEU A 91 5.07 1.36 -7.38
CA LEU A 91 6.43 1.83 -7.26
C LEU A 91 7.09 1.24 -6.01
N ALA A 92 8.09 0.40 -6.21
CA ALA A 92 8.96 -0.06 -5.13
C ALA A 92 9.89 1.07 -4.64
N GLY A 93 10.29 1.03 -3.37
CA GLY A 93 11.30 1.93 -2.81
C GLY A 93 10.81 3.28 -2.25
N TYR A 94 9.52 3.60 -2.36
CA TYR A 94 8.95 4.86 -1.85
C TYR A 94 8.18 4.73 -0.53
N SER A 95 8.14 3.54 0.07
CA SER A 95 7.39 3.27 1.31
C SER A 95 8.03 3.85 2.58
N ALA A 96 9.23 4.45 2.47
CA ALA A 96 10.07 4.93 3.58
C ALA A 96 10.42 3.86 4.64
N HIS A 97 10.04 2.59 4.42
CA HIS A 97 10.42 1.47 5.26
C HIS A 97 11.73 0.86 4.78
N ALA A 98 12.61 0.58 5.74
CA ALA A 98 13.82 -0.22 5.51
C ALA A 98 13.44 -1.58 4.92
N ASP A 99 14.21 -2.04 3.94
CA ASP A 99 14.04 -3.39 3.39
C ASP A 99 14.61 -4.46 4.35
N GLN A 100 14.50 -5.73 3.97
CA GLN A 100 15.01 -6.83 4.79
C GLN A 100 16.53 -6.70 5.02
N GLN A 101 17.29 -6.29 4.02
CA GLN A 101 18.74 -6.18 4.10
C GLN A 101 19.15 -5.01 5.01
N ASP A 102 18.46 -3.88 4.90
CA ASP A 102 18.64 -2.73 5.78
C ASP A 102 18.35 -3.09 7.25
N LEU A 103 17.27 -3.85 7.51
CA LEU A 103 16.94 -4.31 8.86
C LEU A 103 18.00 -5.29 9.42
N LEU A 104 18.51 -6.20 8.60
CA LEU A 104 19.60 -7.09 9.01
C LEU A 104 20.89 -6.32 9.28
N HIS A 105 21.20 -5.32 8.45
CA HIS A 105 22.35 -4.44 8.62
C HIS A 105 22.21 -3.59 9.89
N PHE A 106 21.00 -3.10 10.18
CA PHE A 106 20.70 -2.35 11.40
C PHE A 106 21.01 -3.18 12.65
N VAL A 107 20.54 -4.43 12.71
CA VAL A 107 20.87 -5.34 13.83
C VAL A 107 22.36 -5.60 13.92
N GLY A 108 23.03 -5.87 12.79
CA GLY A 108 24.46 -6.17 12.76
C GLY A 108 25.40 -5.00 13.06
N ARG A 109 24.92 -3.75 12.94
CA ARG A 109 25.72 -2.52 13.19
C ARG A 109 25.53 -1.92 14.58
N MET A 110 24.72 -2.54 15.44
CA MET A 110 24.58 -2.09 16.82
C MET A 110 25.92 -2.19 17.56
N ARG A 111 26.31 -1.14 18.30
CA ARG A 111 27.57 -1.08 19.04
C ARG A 111 27.74 -2.25 20.02
N SER A 112 26.63 -2.68 20.61
CA SER A 112 26.53 -3.89 21.43
C SER A 112 25.43 -4.75 20.84
N ALA A 113 25.74 -6.03 20.58
CA ALA A 113 24.73 -6.96 20.06
C ALA A 113 23.57 -7.10 21.06
N PRO A 114 22.30 -6.99 20.60
CA PRO A 114 21.17 -7.14 21.48
C PRO A 114 21.05 -8.60 21.93
N ARG A 115 20.59 -8.82 23.17
CA ARG A 115 20.31 -10.18 23.66
C ARG A 115 19.05 -10.77 23.03
N GLN A 116 18.08 -9.91 22.73
CA GLN A 116 16.78 -10.29 22.19
C GLN A 116 16.29 -9.25 21.17
N VAL A 117 15.65 -9.71 20.09
CA VAL A 117 14.94 -8.90 19.10
C VAL A 117 13.49 -9.36 19.02
N ARG A 118 12.54 -8.42 19.12
CA ARG A 118 11.09 -8.67 18.99
C ARG A 118 10.57 -8.08 17.69
N LEU A 119 9.99 -8.90 16.81
CA LEU A 119 9.43 -8.44 15.54
C LEU A 119 7.95 -8.12 15.71
N VAL A 120 7.58 -6.84 15.67
CA VAL A 120 6.22 -6.40 16.02
C VAL A 120 5.37 -6.08 14.79
N HIS A 121 5.70 -5.02 14.06
CA HIS A 121 4.87 -4.52 12.97
C HIS A 121 5.28 -5.18 11.65
N GLY A 122 4.34 -5.93 11.05
CA GLY A 122 4.52 -6.55 9.74
C GLY A 122 3.60 -7.76 9.59
N ASP A 123 3.40 -8.19 8.34
CA ASP A 123 2.68 -9.42 8.06
C ASP A 123 3.36 -10.61 8.75
N GLU A 124 2.59 -11.58 9.24
CA GLU A 124 3.13 -12.73 9.97
C GLU A 124 4.23 -13.46 9.18
N GLY A 125 3.98 -13.75 7.90
CA GLY A 125 4.99 -14.37 7.03
C GLY A 125 6.26 -13.53 6.86
N ALA A 126 6.14 -12.20 6.78
CA ALA A 126 7.28 -11.30 6.67
C ALA A 126 8.10 -11.27 7.97
N LYS A 127 7.42 -11.24 9.13
CA LYS A 127 8.08 -11.35 10.45
C LYS A 127 8.82 -12.68 10.57
N GLN A 128 8.19 -13.81 10.23
CA GLN A 128 8.83 -15.12 10.31
C GLN A 128 10.04 -15.23 9.37
N ALA A 129 9.95 -14.71 8.15
CA ALA A 129 11.06 -14.67 7.21
C ALA A 129 12.25 -13.85 7.73
N LEU A 130 11.98 -12.63 8.26
CA LEU A 130 13.02 -11.81 8.86
C LEU A 130 13.61 -12.48 10.11
N ALA A 131 12.80 -13.14 10.93
CA ALA A 131 13.27 -13.86 12.12
C ALA A 131 14.25 -14.98 11.75
N ALA A 132 13.93 -15.77 10.72
CA ALA A 132 14.83 -16.80 10.20
C ALA A 132 16.17 -16.19 9.75
N CYS A 133 16.13 -15.07 9.03
CA CYS A 133 17.34 -14.39 8.56
C CYS A 133 18.21 -13.86 9.72
N ILE A 134 17.58 -13.28 10.76
CA ILE A 134 18.31 -12.80 11.94
C ILE A 134 18.95 -13.98 12.68
N ARG A 135 18.22 -15.07 12.92
CA ARG A 135 18.75 -16.27 13.59
C ARG A 135 19.92 -16.88 12.82
N GLN A 136 19.84 -16.92 11.49
CA GLN A 136 20.91 -17.44 10.65
C GLN A 136 22.18 -16.56 10.71
N ARG A 137 22.02 -15.23 10.67
CA ARG A 137 23.15 -14.29 10.61
C ARG A 137 23.72 -13.94 11.99
N HIS A 138 22.91 -14.07 13.04
CA HIS A 138 23.24 -13.71 14.41
C HIS A 138 22.72 -14.78 15.40
N PRO A 139 23.34 -15.98 15.46
CA PRO A 139 22.84 -17.12 16.22
C PRO A 139 22.80 -16.90 17.74
N GLY A 140 23.52 -15.89 18.27
CA GLY A 140 23.50 -15.52 19.69
C GLY A 140 22.37 -14.57 20.11
N ILE A 141 21.52 -14.13 19.17
CA ILE A 141 20.39 -13.24 19.44
C ILE A 141 19.11 -14.07 19.55
N GLU A 142 18.40 -13.94 20.67
CA GLU A 142 17.06 -14.50 20.79
C GLU A 142 16.08 -13.71 19.91
N VAL A 143 15.34 -14.38 19.02
CA VAL A 143 14.37 -13.71 18.15
C VAL A 143 12.96 -14.18 18.46
N VAL A 144 12.10 -13.23 18.82
CA VAL A 144 10.71 -13.46 19.21
C VAL A 144 9.78 -12.79 18.21
N VAL A 145 8.82 -13.56 17.71
CA VAL A 145 7.67 -13.05 16.94
C VAL A 145 6.45 -13.21 17.86
N PRO A 146 6.02 -12.15 18.57
CA PRO A 146 4.80 -12.18 19.36
C PRO A 146 3.56 -12.24 18.46
#